data_AF-A0A0F4YZM8-F1
#
_entry.id   AF-A0A0F4YZM8-F1
#
_cell.length_a   1.000
_cell.length_b   1.000
_cell.length_c   1.000
_cell.angle_alpha   90.00
_cell.angle_beta   90.00
_cell.angle_gamma   90.00
#
_symmetry.space_group_name_H-M   'P 1'
#
loop_
_entity.id
_entity.type
_entity.pdbx_description
1 polymer ?
#
loop_
_entity_poly.entity_id
_entity_poly.type
_entity_poly.pdbx_seq_one_letter_code
_entity_poly.pdbx_strand_id
1 'polypeptide(L)'
;MATTTTMSDGDTLSTRLARFEQAMESVYGSFESITDPAQWTPPPKSGGHRGRYLWTDAFGVINFVTLHQERSKATPAGSSNDVSDKYLVLARRLVETVHDVLGRTRDGRSRLPGATDENPLGGGLRIGKMDESGPDGDGQYHHYLTIWMFALNRLSLATGDPTYNRQAVALAKAIHPRFFVNRQSTRPRMVWKMSMDLSTPLVPSEGNLDPIDGYVIFRLLQASAQETGDGKVLDEEIGDYKRVMERKGEHFVSSDPLDLGMTLWTAHWFSEKEGWATRLAGRCFEQIYELFEIDRYLDRSIKYRLAFREFGTCLGIGCHSEQRSEKERSIDLKTYADAIIASWEPYITKSISKDETKLTADDLRPITRVMYASALIPGAFCMGYLGSEPKTSP
;
A
#
# COMPACT_ATOMS: atom_id res chain seq x y z
N MET A 1 25.40 6.02 -38.57
CA MET A 1 24.40 7.05 -38.25
C MET A 1 23.17 6.33 -37.73
N ALA A 2 23.09 6.15 -36.42
CA ALA A 2 21.95 5.53 -35.77
C ALA A 2 20.87 6.58 -35.62
N THR A 3 19.71 6.31 -36.19
CA THR A 3 18.51 7.15 -36.12
C THR A 3 18.05 7.17 -34.67
N THR A 4 18.30 8.30 -34.00
CA THR A 4 17.70 8.66 -32.72
C THR A 4 16.19 8.61 -32.91
N THR A 5 15.53 7.57 -32.41
CA THR A 5 14.08 7.57 -32.26
C THR A 5 13.81 8.46 -31.06
N THR A 6 13.60 9.75 -31.34
CA THR A 6 13.01 10.68 -30.38
C THR A 6 11.65 10.11 -29.97
N MET A 7 11.52 9.73 -28.70
CA MET A 7 10.21 9.46 -28.11
C MET A 7 9.33 10.69 -28.35
N SER A 8 8.29 10.53 -29.15
CA SER A 8 7.31 11.58 -29.40
C SER A 8 6.50 11.82 -28.13
N ASP A 9 6.28 13.10 -27.82
CA ASP A 9 5.31 13.64 -26.86
C ASP A 9 4.04 12.79 -26.70
N GLY A 10 3.61 12.50 -25.46
CA GLY A 10 2.31 11.86 -25.24
C GLY A 10 1.89 11.48 -23.82
N ASP A 11 2.78 11.41 -22.83
CA ASP A 11 2.40 11.01 -21.47
C ASP A 11 2.02 12.21 -20.58
N THR A 12 0.91 12.86 -20.92
CA THR A 12 0.37 13.94 -20.10
C THR A 12 -0.22 13.40 -18.80
N LEU A 13 -0.28 14.22 -17.75
CA LEU A 13 -0.97 13.88 -16.49
C LEU A 13 -2.41 13.41 -16.75
N SER A 14 -3.09 14.00 -17.73
CA SER A 14 -4.44 13.58 -18.15
C SER A 14 -4.46 12.16 -18.69
N THR A 15 -3.46 11.77 -19.48
CA THR A 15 -3.31 10.40 -20.00
C THR A 15 -3.01 9.40 -18.88
N ARG A 16 -2.15 9.76 -17.91
CA ARG A 16 -1.88 8.93 -16.73
C ARG A 16 -3.13 8.72 -15.87
N LEU A 17 -3.90 9.79 -15.62
CA LEU A 17 -5.12 9.72 -14.81
C LEU A 17 -6.19 8.84 -15.48
N ALA A 18 -6.37 8.93 -16.80
CA ALA A 18 -7.29 8.06 -17.52
C ALA A 18 -6.90 6.57 -17.41
N ARG A 19 -5.61 6.25 -17.55
CA ARG A 19 -5.10 4.87 -17.39
C ARG A 19 -5.20 4.37 -15.95
N PHE A 20 -4.97 5.25 -14.97
CA PHE A 20 -5.17 4.98 -13.55
C PHE A 20 -6.62 4.57 -13.28
N GLU A 21 -7.57 5.37 -13.76
CA GLU A 21 -8.99 5.10 -13.57
C GLU A 21 -9.42 3.81 -14.24
N GLN A 22 -9.01 3.58 -15.50
CA GLN A 22 -9.32 2.34 -16.21
C GLN A 22 -8.81 1.11 -15.45
N ALA A 23 -7.60 1.18 -14.87
CA ALA A 23 -7.06 0.10 -14.06
C ALA A 23 -7.90 -0.13 -12.80
N MET A 24 -8.31 0.94 -12.12
CA MET A 24 -9.16 0.86 -10.94
C MET A 24 -10.56 0.34 -11.26
N GLU A 25 -11.20 0.79 -12.34
CA GLU A 25 -12.51 0.32 -12.79
C GLU A 25 -12.51 -1.17 -13.15
N SER A 26 -11.40 -1.69 -13.70
CA SER A 26 -11.28 -3.11 -14.01
C SER A 26 -11.31 -4.02 -12.77
N VAL A 27 -11.01 -3.47 -11.58
CA VAL A 27 -11.11 -4.15 -10.29
C VAL A 27 -12.40 -3.81 -9.56
N TYR A 28 -12.77 -2.53 -9.51
CA TYR A 28 -13.86 -2.02 -8.67
C TYR A 28 -15.17 -1.74 -9.43
N GLY A 29 -15.24 -2.09 -10.71
CA GLY A 29 -16.38 -1.84 -11.59
C GLY A 29 -16.38 -0.44 -12.17
N SER A 30 -17.18 -0.23 -13.22
CA SER A 30 -17.31 1.08 -13.89
C SER A 30 -17.83 2.12 -12.92
N PHE A 31 -17.07 3.20 -12.73
CA PHE A 31 -17.44 4.30 -11.87
C PHE A 31 -18.59 5.10 -12.48
N GLU A 32 -18.65 5.25 -13.80
CA GLU A 32 -19.76 5.91 -14.50
C GLU A 32 -21.11 5.25 -14.24
N SER A 33 -21.14 3.92 -14.06
CA SER A 33 -22.37 3.17 -13.77
C SER A 33 -22.91 3.34 -12.35
N ILE A 34 -22.13 3.93 -11.44
CA ILE A 34 -22.51 4.12 -10.03
C ILE A 34 -23.41 5.36 -9.92
N THR A 35 -24.70 5.12 -9.76
CA THR A 35 -25.73 6.14 -9.57
C THR A 35 -25.75 6.70 -8.15
N ASP A 36 -25.65 5.82 -7.15
CA ASP A 36 -25.58 6.18 -5.72
C ASP A 36 -24.34 5.54 -5.09
N PRO A 37 -23.26 6.33 -4.86
CA PRO A 37 -22.05 5.84 -4.23
C PRO A 37 -22.27 5.26 -2.82
N ALA A 38 -23.27 5.73 -2.06
CA ALA A 38 -23.53 5.25 -0.71
C ALA A 38 -24.09 3.82 -0.70
N GLN A 39 -24.77 3.41 -1.78
CA GLN A 39 -25.28 2.05 -1.97
C GLN A 39 -24.31 1.13 -2.71
N TRP A 40 -23.17 1.65 -3.19
CA TRP A 40 -22.19 0.85 -3.88
C TRP A 40 -21.59 -0.22 -2.96
N THR A 41 -21.50 -1.44 -3.49
CA THR A 41 -20.73 -2.53 -2.89
C THR A 41 -19.62 -2.88 -3.86
N PRO A 42 -18.35 -2.93 -3.42
CA PRO A 42 -17.26 -3.26 -4.33
C PRO A 42 -17.49 -4.65 -4.93
N PRO A 43 -17.35 -4.84 -6.25
CA PRO A 43 -17.47 -6.15 -6.84
C PRO A 43 -16.44 -7.12 -6.23
N PRO A 44 -16.70 -8.43 -6.21
CA PRO A 44 -15.81 -9.43 -5.60
C PRO A 44 -14.62 -9.76 -6.52
N LYS A 45 -13.97 -8.73 -7.08
CA LYS A 45 -12.91 -8.83 -8.10
C LYS A 45 -11.52 -8.48 -7.57
N SER A 46 -11.35 -8.15 -6.29
CA SER A 46 -10.04 -7.85 -5.68
C SER A 46 -9.12 -9.08 -5.54
N GLY A 47 -9.60 -10.26 -5.91
CA GLY A 47 -8.96 -11.55 -5.67
C GLY A 47 -9.30 -12.11 -4.29
N GLY A 48 -8.83 -13.31 -3.99
CA GLY A 48 -8.96 -13.92 -2.66
C GLY A 48 -10.34 -14.44 -2.28
N HIS A 49 -10.40 -15.03 -1.09
CA HIS A 49 -11.58 -15.65 -0.51
C HIS A 49 -12.71 -14.62 -0.32
N ARG A 50 -13.88 -14.91 -0.91
CA ARG A 50 -15.04 -14.00 -0.99
C ARG A 50 -14.75 -12.68 -1.73
N GLY A 51 -13.78 -12.68 -2.63
CA GLY A 51 -13.48 -11.57 -3.53
C GLY A 51 -12.81 -10.37 -2.84
N ARG A 52 -12.11 -10.61 -1.73
CA ARG A 52 -11.31 -9.61 -1.02
C ARG A 52 -9.91 -10.14 -0.76
N TYR A 53 -8.93 -9.27 -1.00
CA TYR A 53 -7.52 -9.55 -0.76
C TYR A 53 -6.89 -8.30 -0.18
N LEU A 54 -6.40 -8.39 1.06
CA LEU A 54 -6.14 -7.22 1.90
C LEU A 54 -5.18 -6.20 1.26
N TRP A 55 -4.13 -6.67 0.57
CA TRP A 55 -3.19 -5.78 -0.13
C TRP A 55 -3.85 -5.04 -1.30
N THR A 56 -4.63 -5.77 -2.11
CA THR A 56 -5.33 -5.19 -3.27
C THR A 56 -6.29 -4.09 -2.80
N ASP A 57 -7.05 -4.38 -1.75
CA ASP A 57 -8.04 -3.45 -1.21
C ASP A 57 -7.39 -2.27 -0.47
N ALA A 58 -6.25 -2.46 0.20
CA ALA A 58 -5.51 -1.37 0.82
C ALA A 58 -5.02 -0.35 -0.23
N PHE A 59 -4.42 -0.84 -1.32
CA PHE A 59 -4.08 -0.01 -2.48
C PHE A 59 -5.33 0.62 -3.10
N GLY A 60 -6.44 -0.11 -3.16
CA GLY A 60 -7.72 0.40 -3.64
C GLY A 60 -8.21 1.64 -2.89
N VAL A 61 -8.21 1.58 -1.55
CA VAL A 61 -8.58 2.71 -0.69
C VAL A 61 -7.66 3.92 -0.93
N ILE A 62 -6.34 3.70 -0.95
CA ILE A 62 -5.36 4.78 -1.18
C ILE A 62 -5.55 5.38 -2.57
N ASN A 63 -5.81 4.55 -3.58
CA ASN A 63 -6.04 4.99 -4.95
C ASN A 63 -7.36 5.76 -5.09
N PHE A 64 -8.42 5.40 -4.36
CA PHE A 64 -9.65 6.19 -4.33
C PHE A 64 -9.43 7.57 -3.71
N VAL A 65 -8.62 7.65 -2.65
CA VAL A 65 -8.19 8.93 -2.06
C VAL A 65 -7.39 9.76 -3.09
N THR A 66 -6.48 9.14 -3.84
CA THR A 66 -5.76 9.79 -4.95
C THR A 66 -6.72 10.31 -6.03
N LEU A 67 -7.70 9.51 -6.46
CA LEU A 67 -8.69 9.93 -7.46
C LEU A 67 -9.52 11.11 -7.01
N HIS A 68 -9.97 11.10 -5.75
CA HIS A 68 -10.65 12.25 -5.15
C HIS A 68 -9.83 13.52 -5.29
N GLN A 69 -8.55 13.46 -4.93
CA GLN A 69 -7.66 14.62 -4.96
C GLN A 69 -7.39 15.11 -6.39
N GLU A 70 -7.08 14.21 -7.32
CA GLU A 70 -6.82 14.57 -8.72
C GLU A 70 -8.05 15.14 -9.43
N ARG A 71 -9.25 14.59 -9.16
CA ARG A 71 -10.51 15.10 -9.74
C ARG A 71 -10.94 16.42 -9.12
N SER A 72 -10.66 16.63 -7.85
CA SER A 72 -10.91 17.91 -7.19
C SER A 72 -10.02 19.03 -7.76
N LYS A 73 -8.75 18.74 -8.11
CA LYS A 73 -7.86 19.71 -8.80
C LYS A 73 -8.35 20.09 -10.20
N ALA A 74 -8.96 19.14 -10.92
CA ALA A 74 -9.43 19.35 -12.28
C ALA A 74 -10.77 20.12 -12.36
N THR A 75 -11.47 20.29 -11.24
CA THR A 75 -12.78 20.95 -11.19
C THR A 75 -12.63 22.45 -10.86
N PRO A 76 -13.17 23.39 -11.66
CA PRO A 76 -13.04 24.82 -11.40
C PRO A 76 -13.67 25.24 -10.06
N ALA A 77 -12.94 26.06 -9.30
CA ALA A 77 -13.42 26.65 -8.05
C ALA A 77 -14.74 27.40 -8.29
N GLY A 78 -15.81 27.00 -7.60
CA GLY A 78 -17.14 27.61 -7.69
C GLY A 78 -18.19 26.79 -8.46
N SER A 79 -17.83 25.64 -9.05
CA SER A 79 -18.82 24.68 -9.53
C SER A 79 -19.36 23.84 -8.36
N SER A 80 -20.57 24.17 -7.91
CA SER A 80 -21.28 23.54 -6.79
C SER A 80 -21.85 22.16 -7.16
N ASN A 81 -21.02 21.26 -7.67
CA ASN A 81 -21.44 19.88 -7.94
C ASN A 81 -20.74 18.93 -6.98
N ASP A 82 -21.58 18.28 -6.17
CA ASP A 82 -21.43 17.17 -5.21
C ASP A 82 -20.63 15.94 -5.72
N VAL A 83 -20.02 16.04 -6.90
CA VAL A 83 -19.22 15.00 -7.56
C VAL A 83 -17.88 14.77 -6.82
N SER A 84 -17.45 15.73 -6.00
CA SER A 84 -16.18 15.70 -5.27
C SER A 84 -16.08 14.53 -4.28
N ASP A 85 -17.13 14.21 -3.50
CA ASP A 85 -17.03 13.18 -2.45
C ASP A 85 -17.20 11.73 -2.97
N LYS A 86 -17.53 11.53 -4.25
CA LYS A 86 -17.82 10.19 -4.81
C LYS A 86 -16.74 9.17 -4.46
N TYR A 87 -15.47 9.46 -4.77
CA TYR A 87 -14.39 8.51 -4.55
C TYR A 87 -14.07 8.28 -3.06
N LEU A 88 -14.27 9.28 -2.20
CA LEU A 88 -14.16 9.09 -0.76
C LEU A 88 -15.31 8.22 -0.23
N VAL A 89 -16.54 8.37 -0.73
CA VAL A 89 -17.64 7.44 -0.41
C VAL A 89 -17.28 6.02 -0.85
N LEU A 90 -16.75 5.82 -2.07
CA LEU A 90 -16.29 4.50 -2.50
C LEU A 90 -15.17 3.95 -1.60
N ALA A 91 -14.21 4.77 -1.18
CA ALA A 91 -13.18 4.37 -0.24
C ALA A 91 -13.77 3.90 1.11
N ARG A 92 -14.75 4.63 1.65
CA ARG A 92 -15.47 4.26 2.88
C ARG A 92 -16.21 2.94 2.74
N ARG A 93 -16.95 2.75 1.64
CA ARG A 93 -17.66 1.50 1.33
C ARG A 93 -16.72 0.31 1.16
N LEU A 94 -15.53 0.53 0.59
CA LEU A 94 -14.50 -0.49 0.47
C LEU A 94 -13.94 -0.87 1.86
N VAL A 95 -13.66 0.11 2.72
CA VAL A 95 -13.24 -0.10 4.12
C VAL A 95 -14.27 -0.95 4.88
N GLU A 96 -15.54 -0.55 4.84
CA GLU A 96 -16.65 -1.30 5.47
C GLU A 96 -16.69 -2.74 4.97
N THR A 97 -16.61 -2.94 3.65
CA THR A 97 -16.70 -4.29 3.08
C THR A 97 -15.48 -5.15 3.44
N VAL A 98 -14.29 -4.56 3.51
CA VAL A 98 -13.09 -5.29 3.97
C VAL A 98 -13.24 -5.70 5.44
N HIS A 99 -13.75 -4.83 6.31
CA HIS A 99 -13.96 -5.16 7.72
C HIS A 99 -15.01 -6.25 7.90
N ASP A 100 -16.05 -6.26 7.06
CA ASP A 100 -17.10 -7.28 7.11
C ASP A 100 -16.72 -8.61 6.45
N VAL A 101 -15.78 -8.62 5.51
CA VAL A 101 -15.30 -9.86 4.90
C VAL A 101 -14.07 -10.38 5.62
N LEU A 102 -12.99 -9.60 5.69
CA LEU A 102 -11.69 -10.00 6.20
C LEU A 102 -11.56 -9.86 7.72
N GLY A 103 -12.40 -9.05 8.36
CA GLY A 103 -12.51 -8.97 9.84
C GLY A 103 -13.44 -10.02 10.46
N ARG A 104 -13.92 -10.98 9.67
CA ARG A 104 -14.76 -12.10 10.10
C ARG A 104 -14.11 -13.46 9.85
N THR A 105 -14.60 -14.49 10.54
CA THR A 105 -14.32 -15.90 10.23
C THR A 105 -14.66 -16.21 8.77
N ARG A 106 -14.07 -17.26 8.18
CA ARG A 106 -14.24 -17.56 6.75
C ARG A 106 -15.70 -17.82 6.37
N ASP A 107 -16.47 -18.47 7.24
CA ASP A 107 -17.92 -18.65 7.08
C ASP A 107 -18.72 -17.33 7.18
N GLY A 108 -18.10 -16.24 7.63
CA GLY A 108 -18.67 -14.91 7.80
C GLY A 108 -19.61 -14.78 9.01
N ARG A 109 -19.70 -15.80 9.86
CA ARG A 109 -20.68 -15.83 10.96
C ARG A 109 -20.26 -14.96 12.14
N SER A 110 -18.97 -14.92 12.45
CA SER A 110 -18.44 -14.23 13.63
C SER A 110 -17.34 -13.26 13.26
N ARG A 111 -17.16 -12.20 14.06
CA ARG A 111 -15.93 -11.39 14.05
C ARG A 111 -14.73 -12.27 14.43
N LEU A 112 -13.53 -11.88 14.02
CA LEU A 112 -12.31 -12.57 14.46
C LEU A 112 -12.15 -12.49 16.00
N PRO A 113 -11.52 -13.49 16.65
CA PRO A 113 -11.32 -13.46 18.09
C PRO A 113 -10.66 -12.16 18.57
N GLY A 114 -11.29 -11.48 19.52
CA GLY A 114 -10.85 -10.18 20.04
C GLY A 114 -11.54 -8.95 19.42
N ALA A 115 -12.26 -9.11 18.30
CA ALA A 115 -13.07 -8.04 17.70
C ALA A 115 -14.52 -8.05 18.20
N THR A 116 -15.13 -6.86 18.22
CA THR A 116 -16.57 -6.63 18.43
C THR A 116 -17.13 -5.77 17.29
N ASP A 117 -18.43 -5.44 17.29
CA ASP A 117 -18.95 -4.53 16.26
C ASP A 117 -18.51 -3.07 16.50
N GLU A 118 -18.26 -2.68 17.75
CA GLU A 118 -17.70 -1.37 18.11
C GLU A 118 -16.19 -1.29 17.88
N ASN A 119 -15.49 -2.44 17.95
CA ASN A 119 -14.07 -2.57 17.63
C ASN A 119 -13.84 -3.70 16.62
N PRO A 120 -14.21 -3.49 15.34
CA PRO A 120 -14.18 -4.55 14.32
C PRO A 120 -12.77 -5.04 13.97
N LEU A 121 -11.74 -4.27 14.32
CA LEU A 121 -10.34 -4.57 14.06
C LEU A 121 -9.61 -5.15 15.27
N GLY A 122 -10.31 -5.36 16.40
CA GLY A 122 -9.73 -5.88 17.65
C GLY A 122 -9.16 -7.30 17.57
N GLY A 123 -9.49 -8.04 16.51
CA GLY A 123 -8.96 -9.37 16.20
C GLY A 123 -8.02 -9.38 14.99
N GLY A 124 -7.65 -8.22 14.47
CA GLY A 124 -6.88 -8.12 13.24
C GLY A 124 -7.73 -8.24 11.96
N LEU A 125 -7.07 -8.55 10.83
CA LEU A 125 -7.71 -8.82 9.54
C LEU A 125 -7.04 -9.99 8.86
N ARG A 126 -7.84 -10.89 8.29
CA ARG A 126 -7.34 -11.95 7.40
C ARG A 126 -6.74 -11.34 6.13
N ILE A 127 -5.74 -11.99 5.56
CA ILE A 127 -5.19 -11.63 4.24
C ILE A 127 -6.18 -11.94 3.11
N GLY A 128 -7.02 -12.97 3.28
CA GLY A 128 -8.03 -13.36 2.31
C GLY A 128 -7.53 -14.37 1.28
N LYS A 129 -6.56 -15.23 1.60
CA LYS A 129 -6.14 -16.30 0.68
C LYS A 129 -7.20 -17.40 0.55
N MET A 130 -7.19 -18.09 -0.60
CA MET A 130 -8.14 -19.15 -0.90
C MET A 130 -7.96 -20.37 -0.02
N ASP A 131 -6.74 -20.84 0.13
CA ASP A 131 -6.42 -21.93 1.07
C ASP A 131 -6.62 -21.44 2.51
N GLU A 132 -7.28 -22.23 3.35
CA GLU A 132 -7.62 -21.84 4.72
C GLU A 132 -6.42 -21.91 5.68
N SER A 133 -5.58 -22.93 5.53
CA SER A 133 -4.56 -23.31 6.52
C SER A 133 -3.17 -23.38 5.93
N GLY A 134 -2.17 -23.32 6.82
CA GLY A 134 -0.76 -23.53 6.46
C GLY A 134 0.01 -22.22 6.21
N PRO A 135 1.34 -22.34 5.98
CA PRO A 135 2.21 -21.18 5.79
C PRO A 135 1.81 -20.33 4.58
N ASP A 136 1.26 -20.97 3.54
CA ASP A 136 0.80 -20.31 2.31
C ASP A 136 -0.69 -20.00 2.28
N GLY A 137 -1.49 -20.53 3.21
CA GLY A 137 -2.94 -20.27 3.28
C GLY A 137 -3.30 -18.92 3.87
N ASP A 138 -4.53 -18.77 4.32
CA ASP A 138 -5.02 -17.58 4.99
C ASP A 138 -4.32 -17.37 6.34
N GLY A 139 -4.58 -16.23 6.96
CA GLY A 139 -3.90 -15.81 8.17
C GLY A 139 -3.75 -14.31 8.22
N GLN A 140 -2.81 -13.83 9.04
CA GLN A 140 -2.53 -12.41 9.15
C GLN A 140 -1.05 -12.18 8.89
N TYR A 141 -0.73 -11.29 7.96
CA TYR A 141 0.63 -10.88 7.64
C TYR A 141 0.86 -9.47 8.14
N HIS A 142 1.96 -9.26 8.85
CA HIS A 142 2.25 -7.97 9.48
C HIS A 142 2.28 -6.81 8.46
N HIS A 143 3.06 -6.93 7.40
CA HIS A 143 3.18 -5.90 6.36
C HIS A 143 1.87 -5.63 5.59
N TYR A 144 0.97 -6.61 5.45
CA TYR A 144 -0.35 -6.35 4.84
C TYR A 144 -1.22 -5.50 5.77
N LEU A 145 -1.17 -5.79 7.06
CA LEU A 145 -1.90 -5.04 8.07
C LEU A 145 -1.36 -3.60 8.19
N THR A 146 -0.04 -3.38 8.08
CA THR A 146 0.52 -2.02 8.13
C THR A 146 0.13 -1.18 6.92
N ILE A 147 0.04 -1.75 5.71
CA ILE A 147 -0.49 -1.00 4.55
C ILE A 147 -1.98 -0.71 4.72
N TRP A 148 -2.76 -1.62 5.30
CA TRP A 148 -4.16 -1.32 5.63
C TRP A 148 -4.29 -0.19 6.66
N MET A 149 -3.47 -0.20 7.71
CA MET A 149 -3.39 0.90 8.68
C MET A 149 -3.05 2.23 8.00
N PHE A 150 -2.09 2.20 7.06
CA PHE A 150 -1.73 3.37 6.26
C PHE A 150 -2.92 3.85 5.42
N ALA A 151 -3.63 2.95 4.74
CA ALA A 151 -4.81 3.28 3.95
C ALA A 151 -5.91 3.97 4.78
N LEU A 152 -6.20 3.45 5.98
CA LEU A 152 -7.13 4.07 6.93
C LEU A 152 -6.65 5.45 7.39
N ASN A 153 -5.35 5.61 7.66
CA ASN A 153 -4.78 6.90 8.01
C ASN A 153 -4.92 7.93 6.86
N ARG A 154 -4.62 7.54 5.62
CA ARG A 154 -4.79 8.41 4.46
C ARG A 154 -6.26 8.80 4.25
N LEU A 155 -7.19 7.86 4.44
CA LEU A 155 -8.62 8.15 4.40
C LEU A 155 -9.03 9.12 5.53
N SER A 156 -8.47 8.98 6.73
CA SER A 156 -8.70 9.90 7.84
C SER A 156 -8.33 11.34 7.47
N LEU A 157 -7.14 11.53 6.89
CA LEU A 157 -6.68 12.86 6.47
C LEU A 157 -7.53 13.43 5.33
N ALA A 158 -7.85 12.62 4.31
CA ALA A 158 -8.62 13.09 3.15
C ALA A 158 -10.06 13.46 3.49
N THR A 159 -10.65 12.82 4.49
CA THR A 159 -12.04 13.06 4.93
C THR A 159 -12.15 14.03 6.10
N GLY A 160 -11.06 14.26 6.83
CA GLY A 160 -11.08 14.95 8.12
C GLY A 160 -11.72 14.14 9.25
N ASP A 161 -12.12 12.88 9.02
CA ASP A 161 -12.72 12.02 10.04
C ASP A 161 -11.62 11.24 10.81
N PRO A 162 -11.37 11.56 12.10
CA PRO A 162 -10.35 10.88 12.91
C PRO A 162 -10.67 9.40 13.18
N THR A 163 -11.92 8.96 12.96
CA THR A 163 -12.36 7.59 13.23
C THR A 163 -11.55 6.55 12.45
N TYR A 164 -11.16 6.85 11.21
CA TYR A 164 -10.33 5.92 10.42
C TYR A 164 -8.92 5.76 11.01
N ASN A 165 -8.30 6.84 11.51
CA ASN A 165 -7.02 6.71 12.21
C ASN A 165 -7.17 5.96 13.54
N ARG A 166 -8.27 6.16 14.28
CA ARG A 166 -8.56 5.40 15.50
C ARG A 166 -8.73 3.91 15.21
N GLN A 167 -9.39 3.54 14.11
CA GLN A 167 -9.48 2.16 13.65
C GLN A 167 -8.09 1.59 13.32
N ALA A 168 -7.23 2.36 12.63
CA ALA A 168 -5.85 1.93 12.37
C ALA A 168 -5.05 1.70 13.67
N VAL A 169 -5.20 2.58 14.66
CA VAL A 169 -4.60 2.43 16.00
C VAL A 169 -5.15 1.20 16.73
N ALA A 170 -6.46 0.95 16.65
CA ALA A 170 -7.07 -0.24 17.24
C ALA A 170 -6.51 -1.53 16.61
N LEU A 171 -6.35 -1.56 15.29
CA LEU A 171 -5.71 -2.66 14.57
C LEU A 171 -4.25 -2.84 15.01
N ALA A 172 -3.50 -1.74 15.12
CA ALA A 172 -2.11 -1.74 15.56
C ALA A 172 -1.96 -2.38 16.94
N LYS A 173 -2.80 -1.97 17.91
CA LYS A 173 -2.80 -2.52 19.27
C LYS A 173 -3.20 -3.99 19.33
N ALA A 174 -4.17 -4.41 18.51
CA ALA A 174 -4.63 -5.79 18.48
C ALA A 174 -3.54 -6.76 18.02
N ILE A 175 -2.81 -6.40 16.96
CA ILE A 175 -1.88 -7.31 16.28
C ILE A 175 -0.48 -7.25 16.89
N HIS A 176 -0.03 -6.08 17.35
CA HIS A 176 1.34 -5.88 17.83
C HIS A 176 1.84 -6.94 18.84
N PRO A 177 1.16 -7.23 19.98
CA PRO A 177 1.66 -8.21 20.94
C PRO A 177 1.72 -9.65 20.39
N ARG A 178 1.01 -9.93 19.28
CA ARG A 178 0.93 -11.26 18.66
C ARG A 178 2.06 -11.51 17.67
N PHE A 179 2.54 -10.45 17.02
CA PHE A 179 3.64 -10.52 16.05
C PHE A 179 5.02 -10.43 16.69
N PHE A 180 5.13 -10.20 18.00
CA PHE A 180 6.40 -10.07 18.72
C PHE A 180 6.73 -11.31 19.56
N VAL A 181 7.99 -11.75 19.48
CA VAL A 181 8.56 -12.84 20.29
C VAL A 181 9.58 -12.26 21.26
N ASN A 182 9.51 -12.67 22.53
CA ASN A 182 10.34 -12.13 23.62
C ASN A 182 10.31 -10.59 23.67
N ARG A 183 9.10 -10.04 23.51
CA ARG A 183 8.80 -8.60 23.42
C ARG A 183 9.46 -7.76 24.52
N GLN A 184 9.38 -8.24 25.76
CA GLN A 184 9.92 -7.57 26.95
C GLN A 184 11.45 -7.67 27.07
N SER A 185 12.13 -8.40 26.18
CA SER A 185 13.59 -8.43 26.15
C SER A 185 14.17 -7.17 25.48
N THR A 186 15.47 -6.96 25.65
CA THR A 186 16.23 -5.93 24.94
C THR A 186 16.45 -6.25 23.46
N ARG A 187 16.17 -7.49 23.03
CA ARG A 187 16.40 -7.98 21.66
C ARG A 187 15.16 -8.71 21.14
N PRO A 188 13.99 -8.04 21.09
CA PRO A 188 12.77 -8.67 20.62
C PRO A 188 12.91 -9.13 19.17
N ARG A 189 12.11 -10.13 18.80
CA ARG A 189 11.98 -10.60 17.41
C ARG A 189 10.55 -10.41 16.94
N MET A 190 10.37 -10.47 15.63
CA MET A 190 9.06 -10.53 15.02
C MET A 190 8.84 -11.89 14.34
N VAL A 191 7.59 -12.19 14.03
CA VAL A 191 7.22 -13.28 13.12
C VAL A 191 6.55 -12.69 11.89
N TRP A 192 6.68 -13.35 10.76
CA TRP A 192 6.21 -12.81 9.49
C TRP A 192 4.71 -12.99 9.30
N LYS A 193 4.18 -14.12 9.78
CA LYS A 193 2.78 -14.51 9.60
C LYS A 193 2.20 -15.21 10.82
N MET A 194 1.00 -14.81 11.21
CA MET A 194 0.17 -15.44 12.24
C MET A 194 -1.03 -16.17 11.63
N SER A 195 -1.61 -17.11 12.39
CA SER A 195 -2.90 -17.71 12.10
C SER A 195 -4.03 -16.67 12.08
N MET A 196 -5.17 -17.01 11.47
CA MET A 196 -6.31 -16.07 11.30
C MET A 196 -6.82 -15.50 12.64
N ASP A 197 -6.74 -16.29 13.71
CA ASP A 197 -7.13 -15.95 15.09
C ASP A 197 -5.97 -15.36 15.93
N LEU A 198 -4.81 -15.13 15.33
CA LEU A 198 -3.58 -14.64 15.98
C LEU A 198 -3.07 -15.52 17.14
N SER A 199 -3.49 -16.79 17.22
CA SER A 199 -3.09 -17.69 18.31
C SER A 199 -1.70 -18.30 18.09
N THR A 200 -1.28 -18.51 16.84
CA THR A 200 -0.06 -19.27 16.52
C THR A 200 0.71 -18.64 15.35
N PRO A 201 2.06 -18.53 15.44
CA PRO A 201 2.90 -18.18 14.29
C PRO A 201 2.85 -19.28 13.23
N LEU A 202 2.46 -18.93 12.01
CA LEU A 202 2.46 -19.84 10.86
C LEU A 202 3.78 -19.80 10.09
N VAL A 203 4.45 -18.63 10.08
CA VAL A 203 5.78 -18.48 9.50
C VAL A 203 6.65 -17.73 10.52
N PRO A 204 7.48 -18.45 11.29
CA PRO A 204 8.20 -17.89 12.44
C PRO A 204 9.48 -17.12 12.06
N SER A 205 9.79 -16.99 10.77
CA SER A 205 10.87 -16.11 10.30
C SER A 205 10.47 -14.65 10.44
N GLU A 206 11.45 -13.76 10.46
CA GLU A 206 11.21 -12.31 10.44
C GLU A 206 11.09 -11.81 9.00
N GLY A 207 10.02 -11.08 8.69
CA GLY A 207 9.97 -10.31 7.44
C GLY A 207 11.11 -9.28 7.39
N ASN A 208 11.63 -9.04 6.19
CA ASN A 208 12.70 -8.05 6.02
C ASN A 208 12.20 -6.65 6.37
N LEU A 209 11.03 -6.28 5.83
CA LEU A 209 10.44 -4.95 5.94
C LEU A 209 9.53 -4.77 7.16
N ASP A 210 8.95 -5.84 7.71
CA ASP A 210 8.01 -5.77 8.84
C ASP A 210 8.45 -4.82 9.98
N PRO A 211 9.72 -4.81 10.45
CA PRO A 211 10.13 -3.89 11.50
C PRO A 211 10.15 -2.42 11.07
N ILE A 212 10.53 -2.15 9.81
CA ILE A 212 10.66 -0.79 9.27
C ILE A 212 9.26 -0.24 8.97
N ASP A 213 8.40 -1.05 8.33
CA ASP A 213 7.01 -0.70 8.06
C ASP A 213 6.25 -0.47 9.36
N GLY A 214 6.42 -1.36 10.35
CA GLY A 214 5.86 -1.18 11.68
C GLY A 214 6.31 0.12 12.34
N TYR A 215 7.62 0.41 12.34
CA TYR A 215 8.16 1.62 12.93
C TYR A 215 7.61 2.90 12.27
N VAL A 216 7.60 2.95 10.93
CA VAL A 216 7.15 4.11 10.17
C VAL A 216 5.64 4.30 10.32
N ILE A 217 4.84 3.27 10.02
CA ILE A 217 3.38 3.40 10.03
C ILE A 217 2.87 3.73 11.42
N PHE A 218 3.37 3.10 12.49
CA PHE A 218 2.92 3.39 13.85
C PHE A 218 3.23 4.83 14.26
N ARG A 219 4.36 5.40 13.81
CA ARG A 219 4.68 6.82 14.01
C ARG A 219 3.73 7.75 13.26
N LEU A 220 3.31 7.40 12.04
CA LEU A 220 2.31 8.18 11.29
C LEU A 220 0.94 8.16 11.98
N LEU A 221 0.50 6.98 12.45
CA LEU A 221 -0.73 6.84 13.22
C LEU A 221 -0.69 7.64 14.52
N GLN A 222 0.44 7.57 15.24
CA GLN A 222 0.67 8.30 16.48
C GLN A 222 0.62 9.81 16.26
N ALA A 223 1.29 10.32 15.22
CA ALA A 223 1.28 11.75 14.91
C ALA A 223 -0.15 12.25 14.60
N SER A 224 -0.91 11.47 13.83
CA SER A 224 -2.30 11.79 13.48
C SER A 224 -3.23 11.76 14.70
N ALA A 225 -3.01 10.81 15.62
CA ALA A 225 -3.72 10.73 16.89
C ALA A 225 -3.42 11.95 17.79
N GLN A 226 -2.17 12.43 17.82
CA GLN A 226 -1.81 13.61 18.60
C GLN A 226 -2.44 14.89 18.02
N GLU A 227 -2.44 15.05 16.71
CA GLU A 227 -3.04 16.21 16.04
C GLU A 227 -4.55 16.32 16.28
N THR A 228 -5.22 15.17 16.34
CA THR A 228 -6.67 15.08 16.58
C THR A 228 -7.06 15.06 18.07
N GLY A 229 -6.07 15.16 18.98
CA GLY A 229 -6.30 15.26 20.43
C GLY A 229 -6.42 13.93 21.17
N ASP A 230 -6.23 12.79 20.51
CA ASP A 230 -6.26 11.45 21.13
C ASP A 230 -4.97 11.14 21.94
N GLY A 231 -3.92 11.96 21.78
CA GLY A 231 -2.69 11.91 22.57
C GLY A 231 -1.71 10.81 22.15
N LYS A 232 -0.87 10.36 23.10
CA LYS A 232 0.14 9.31 22.88
C LYS A 232 -0.51 7.93 23.03
N VAL A 233 -0.63 7.21 21.92
CA VAL A 233 -1.43 5.98 21.82
C VAL A 233 -0.62 4.75 21.40
N LEU A 234 0.59 4.91 20.85
CA LEU A 234 1.45 3.84 20.32
C LEU A 234 2.93 3.95 20.74
N ASP A 235 3.26 4.77 21.76
CA ASP A 235 4.65 5.02 22.19
C ASP A 235 5.40 3.71 22.55
N GLU A 236 4.72 2.76 23.20
CA GLU A 236 5.31 1.47 23.60
C GLU A 236 5.62 0.60 22.37
N GLU A 237 4.67 0.49 21.45
CA GLU A 237 4.79 -0.29 20.22
C GLU A 237 5.86 0.27 19.28
N ILE A 238 5.95 1.60 19.14
CA ILE A 238 7.02 2.26 18.39
C ILE A 238 8.39 1.94 19.00
N GLY A 239 8.50 1.98 20.33
CA GLY A 239 9.71 1.61 21.05
C GLY A 239 10.13 0.16 20.82
N ASP A 240 9.17 -0.75 20.67
CA ASP A 240 9.43 -2.17 20.40
C ASP A 240 10.00 -2.39 18.99
N TYR A 241 9.42 -1.77 17.95
CA TYR A 241 9.98 -1.82 16.59
C TYR A 241 11.39 -1.23 16.54
N LYS A 242 11.62 -0.12 17.24
CA LYS A 242 12.95 0.50 17.33
C LYS A 242 13.99 -0.48 17.88
N ARG A 243 13.67 -1.22 18.95
CA ARG A 243 14.56 -2.28 19.47
C ARG A 243 14.81 -3.41 18.47
N VAL A 244 13.79 -3.79 17.68
CA VAL A 244 13.96 -4.80 16.61
C VAL A 244 14.92 -4.29 15.54
N MET A 245 14.75 -3.04 15.08
CA MET A 245 15.61 -2.39 14.08
C MET A 245 17.05 -2.28 14.58
N GLU A 246 17.26 -1.75 15.79
CA GLU A 246 18.60 -1.64 16.41
C GLU A 246 19.31 -3.00 16.51
N ARG A 247 18.56 -4.05 16.87
CA ARG A 247 19.08 -5.41 16.97
C ARG A 247 19.43 -6.01 15.60
N LYS A 248 18.68 -5.71 14.53
CA LYS A 248 19.02 -6.13 13.15
C LYS A 248 20.23 -5.35 12.61
N GLY A 249 20.49 -4.16 13.14
CA GLY A 249 21.58 -3.30 12.70
C GLY A 249 21.28 -2.69 11.35
N GLU A 250 22.25 -2.70 10.43
CA GLU A 250 22.01 -2.25 9.07
C GLU A 250 21.01 -3.18 8.37
N HIS A 251 19.84 -2.64 8.03
CA HIS A 251 18.78 -3.40 7.38
C HIS A 251 19.24 -3.99 6.04
N PHE A 252 18.77 -5.19 5.72
CA PHE A 252 19.06 -5.83 4.45
C PHE A 252 18.24 -5.18 3.32
N VAL A 253 18.88 -4.91 2.19
CA VAL A 253 18.22 -4.42 0.97
C VAL A 253 18.12 -5.59 0.01
N SER A 254 16.88 -5.96 -0.35
CA SER A 254 16.56 -7.09 -1.22
C SER A 254 16.88 -6.77 -2.69
N SER A 255 17.11 -7.79 -3.52
CA SER A 255 17.15 -7.66 -4.98
C SER A 255 15.78 -7.92 -5.63
N ASP A 256 14.74 -8.16 -4.84
CA ASP A 256 13.37 -8.26 -5.34
C ASP A 256 12.80 -6.86 -5.66
N PRO A 257 12.23 -6.64 -6.86
CA PRO A 257 11.71 -5.33 -7.26
C PRO A 257 10.62 -4.78 -6.32
N LEU A 258 9.74 -5.64 -5.80
CA LEU A 258 8.68 -5.21 -4.89
C LEU A 258 9.29 -4.73 -3.59
N ASP A 259 10.14 -5.54 -2.98
CA ASP A 259 10.81 -5.20 -1.73
C ASP A 259 11.59 -3.89 -1.87
N LEU A 260 12.32 -3.69 -2.97
CA LEU A 260 13.06 -2.44 -3.23
C LEU A 260 12.14 -1.22 -3.26
N GLY A 261 11.04 -1.32 -4.02
CA GLY A 261 10.06 -0.25 -4.13
C GLY A 261 9.38 0.07 -2.81
N MET A 262 8.93 -0.96 -2.09
CA MET A 262 8.28 -0.79 -0.79
C MET A 262 9.26 -0.28 0.26
N THR A 263 10.53 -0.69 0.24
CA THR A 263 11.57 -0.13 1.12
C THR A 263 11.77 1.35 0.83
N LEU A 264 11.89 1.73 -0.44
CA LEU A 264 12.12 3.10 -0.85
C LEU A 264 10.93 3.99 -0.49
N TRP A 265 9.70 3.49 -0.68
CA TRP A 265 8.49 4.12 -0.16
C TRP A 265 8.55 4.24 1.37
N THR A 266 8.75 3.18 2.14
CA THR A 266 8.73 3.32 3.61
C THR A 266 9.81 4.29 4.12
N ALA A 267 11.02 4.26 3.55
CA ALA A 267 12.11 5.16 3.90
C ALA A 267 11.82 6.64 3.55
N HIS A 268 11.01 6.90 2.51
CA HIS A 268 10.77 8.26 2.01
C HIS A 268 10.15 9.19 3.08
N TRP A 269 9.40 8.63 4.04
CA TRP A 269 8.76 9.40 5.10
C TRP A 269 9.75 10.12 6.03
N PHE A 270 10.99 9.62 6.12
CA PHE A 270 11.98 10.09 7.08
C PHE A 270 13.37 10.35 6.48
N SER A 271 13.59 10.09 5.19
CA SER A 271 14.91 10.20 4.55
C SER A 271 15.52 11.61 4.55
N GLU A 272 14.70 12.67 4.61
CA GLU A 272 15.18 14.06 4.77
C GLU A 272 15.40 14.48 6.24
N LYS A 273 15.01 13.63 7.20
CA LYS A 273 14.95 13.96 8.64
C LYS A 273 15.84 13.09 9.52
N GLU A 274 16.02 11.82 9.14
CA GLU A 274 16.65 10.81 9.97
C GLU A 274 17.68 9.98 9.19
N GLY A 275 18.91 9.92 9.70
CA GLY A 275 20.03 9.32 8.97
C GLY A 275 19.88 7.81 8.67
N TRP A 276 19.09 7.06 9.45
CA TRP A 276 18.83 5.64 9.13
C TRP A 276 18.01 5.51 7.83
N ALA A 277 17.03 6.39 7.63
CA ALA A 277 16.17 6.40 6.46
C ALA A 277 16.94 6.89 5.24
N THR A 278 17.77 7.93 5.39
CA THR A 278 18.68 8.41 4.33
C THR A 278 19.61 7.30 3.84
N ARG A 279 20.28 6.58 4.77
CA ARG A 279 21.18 5.48 4.42
C ARG A 279 20.45 4.30 3.79
N LEU A 280 19.24 3.98 4.26
CA LEU A 280 18.43 2.92 3.69
C LEU A 280 18.02 3.26 2.24
N ALA A 281 17.53 4.47 2.00
CA ALA A 281 17.18 4.94 0.66
C ALA A 281 18.39 4.94 -0.29
N GLY A 282 19.55 5.42 0.17
CA GLY A 282 20.79 5.40 -0.62
C GLY A 282 21.18 4.00 -1.09
N ARG A 283 21.12 3.00 -0.20
CA ARG A 283 21.39 1.60 -0.58
C ARG A 283 20.32 1.01 -1.50
N CYS A 284 19.05 1.41 -1.36
CA CYS A 284 18.01 1.06 -2.32
C CYS A 284 18.33 1.60 -3.71
N PHE A 285 18.85 2.82 -3.83
CA PHE A 285 19.27 3.38 -5.12
C PHE A 285 20.41 2.61 -5.75
N GLU A 286 21.44 2.29 -4.97
CA GLU A 286 22.56 1.45 -5.43
C GLU A 286 22.07 0.09 -5.92
N GLN A 287 21.16 -0.56 -5.18
CA GLN A 287 20.63 -1.86 -5.55
C GLN A 287 19.67 -1.81 -6.77
N ILE A 288 18.90 -0.73 -6.94
CA ILE A 288 18.09 -0.50 -8.14
C ILE A 288 18.99 -0.32 -9.36
N TYR A 289 20.06 0.47 -9.23
CA TYR A 289 21.04 0.66 -10.29
C TYR A 289 21.72 -0.66 -10.67
N GLU A 290 22.19 -1.43 -9.68
CA GLU A 290 22.77 -2.76 -9.90
C GLU A 290 21.78 -3.68 -10.65
N LEU A 291 20.53 -3.75 -10.19
CA LEU A 291 19.52 -4.62 -10.77
C LEU A 291 19.15 -4.26 -12.22
N PHE A 292 18.98 -2.96 -12.50
CA PHE A 292 18.46 -2.51 -13.79
C PHE A 292 19.56 -2.19 -14.81
N GLU A 293 20.67 -1.59 -14.38
CA GLU A 293 21.76 -1.21 -15.27
C GLU A 293 22.76 -2.35 -15.47
N ILE A 294 23.25 -2.94 -14.38
CA ILE A 294 24.33 -3.94 -14.42
C ILE A 294 23.77 -5.32 -14.76
N ASP A 295 22.75 -5.79 -14.02
CA ASP A 295 22.11 -7.09 -14.21
C ASP A 295 21.14 -7.13 -15.40
N ARG A 296 20.89 -5.97 -16.02
CA ARG A 296 20.02 -5.80 -17.18
C ARG A 296 18.65 -6.45 -16.97
N TYR A 297 18.10 -6.38 -15.76
CA TYR A 297 16.88 -7.10 -15.38
C TYR A 297 15.69 -6.77 -16.31
N LEU A 298 15.57 -5.52 -16.75
CA LEU A 298 14.49 -5.08 -17.64
C LEU A 298 14.62 -5.61 -19.08
N ASP A 299 15.79 -6.09 -19.50
CA ASP A 299 15.98 -6.76 -20.80
C ASP A 299 15.43 -8.20 -20.80
N ARG A 300 15.18 -8.76 -19.61
CA ARG A 300 14.64 -10.12 -19.49
C ARG A 300 13.24 -10.18 -20.09
N SER A 301 12.93 -11.32 -20.69
CA SER A 301 11.61 -11.58 -21.24
C SER A 301 10.53 -11.39 -20.17
N ILE A 302 9.46 -10.69 -20.54
CA ILE A 302 8.36 -10.33 -19.65
C ILE A 302 7.69 -11.54 -18.96
N LYS A 303 7.79 -12.74 -19.55
CA LYS A 303 7.27 -13.99 -18.98
C LYS A 303 8.01 -14.46 -17.72
N TYR A 304 9.21 -13.94 -17.46
CA TYR A 304 10.01 -14.22 -16.26
C TYR A 304 9.98 -13.07 -15.25
N ARG A 305 9.13 -12.08 -15.51
CA ARG A 305 8.98 -10.86 -14.72
C ARG A 305 7.57 -10.82 -14.14
N LEU A 306 7.39 -10.11 -13.03
CA LEU A 306 6.09 -9.99 -12.37
C LEU A 306 5.72 -8.51 -12.27
N ALA A 307 4.68 -8.12 -13.02
CA ALA A 307 4.27 -6.73 -13.18
C ALA A 307 4.06 -5.99 -11.86
N PHE A 308 3.27 -6.57 -10.94
CA PHE A 308 2.98 -5.93 -9.64
C PHE A 308 4.26 -5.68 -8.82
N ARG A 309 5.29 -6.53 -8.95
CA ARG A 309 6.55 -6.34 -8.23
C ARG A 309 7.30 -5.12 -8.74
N GLU A 310 7.39 -4.97 -10.06
CA GLU A 310 8.06 -3.83 -10.68
C GLU A 310 7.27 -2.53 -10.52
N PHE A 311 5.94 -2.58 -10.52
CA PHE A 311 5.11 -1.42 -10.18
C PHE A 311 5.32 -0.97 -8.73
N GLY A 312 5.66 -1.88 -7.82
CA GLY A 312 6.14 -1.53 -6.49
C GLY A 312 7.40 -0.65 -6.56
N THR A 313 8.36 -1.00 -7.41
CA THR A 313 9.55 -0.17 -7.66
C THR A 313 9.19 1.21 -8.20
N CYS A 314 8.30 1.29 -9.20
CA CYS A 314 7.82 2.56 -9.74
C CYS A 314 7.17 3.44 -8.65
N LEU A 315 6.32 2.85 -7.80
CA LEU A 315 5.69 3.56 -6.68
C LEU A 315 6.73 4.13 -5.70
N GLY A 316 7.70 3.32 -5.30
CA GLY A 316 8.77 3.74 -4.39
C GLY A 316 9.61 4.89 -4.97
N ILE A 317 10.03 4.75 -6.23
CA ILE A 317 10.77 5.78 -6.97
C ILE A 317 9.93 7.06 -7.04
N GLY A 318 8.66 6.95 -7.43
CA GLY A 318 7.74 8.07 -7.54
C GLY A 318 7.62 8.84 -6.22
N CYS A 319 7.34 8.15 -5.11
CA CYS A 319 7.23 8.77 -3.78
C CYS A 319 8.52 9.45 -3.33
N HIS A 320 9.67 8.82 -3.57
CA HIS A 320 10.94 9.34 -3.11
C HIS A 320 11.45 10.49 -3.98
N SER A 321 11.15 10.47 -5.28
CA SER A 321 11.63 11.45 -6.25
C SER A 321 11.09 12.87 -6.06
N GLU A 322 10.02 13.02 -5.28
CA GLU A 322 9.45 14.31 -4.92
C GLU A 322 10.21 15.01 -3.77
N GLN A 323 11.22 14.34 -3.19
CA GLN A 323 12.08 14.92 -2.16
C GLN A 323 13.07 15.94 -2.72
N ARG A 324 13.36 16.97 -1.94
CA ARG A 324 14.18 18.11 -2.37
C ARG A 324 15.64 17.75 -2.51
N SER A 325 16.17 16.89 -1.63
CA SER A 325 17.60 16.54 -1.57
C SER A 325 18.06 15.59 -2.68
N GLU A 326 17.14 14.86 -3.32
CA GLU A 326 17.48 13.77 -4.25
C GLU A 326 17.06 14.04 -5.70
N LYS A 327 16.72 15.29 -6.04
CA LYS A 327 16.20 15.63 -7.37
C LYS A 327 17.09 15.16 -8.52
N GLU A 328 18.41 15.30 -8.42
CA GLU A 328 19.35 14.87 -9.46
C GLU A 328 19.42 13.34 -9.58
N ARG A 329 19.59 12.62 -8.46
CA ARG A 329 19.58 11.13 -8.42
C ARG A 329 18.24 10.54 -8.85
N SER A 330 17.15 11.27 -8.65
CA SER A 330 15.81 10.82 -9.02
C SER A 330 15.56 10.80 -10.53
N ILE A 331 16.33 11.53 -11.34
CA ILE A 331 16.15 11.59 -12.80
C ILE A 331 16.43 10.22 -13.43
N ASP A 332 17.56 9.60 -13.05
CA ASP A 332 17.95 8.28 -13.56
C ASP A 332 16.93 7.21 -13.15
N LEU A 333 16.44 7.28 -11.91
CA LEU A 333 15.45 6.33 -11.41
C LEU A 333 14.08 6.49 -12.06
N LYS A 334 13.64 7.73 -12.35
CA LYS A 334 12.41 7.99 -13.10
C LYS A 334 12.47 7.33 -14.48
N THR A 335 13.64 7.32 -15.13
CA THR A 335 13.84 6.63 -16.41
C THR A 335 13.53 5.14 -16.32
N TYR A 336 13.97 4.45 -15.25
CA TYR A 336 13.61 3.04 -15.04
C TYR A 336 12.12 2.85 -14.74
N ALA A 337 11.52 3.74 -13.94
CA ALA A 337 10.09 3.67 -13.66
C ALA A 337 9.23 3.83 -14.92
N ASP A 338 9.58 4.78 -15.79
CA ASP A 338 8.91 5.00 -17.07
C ASP A 338 9.13 3.80 -18.03
N ALA A 339 10.33 3.23 -18.06
CA ALA A 339 10.63 2.03 -18.86
C ALA A 339 9.82 0.80 -18.41
N ILE A 340 9.62 0.61 -17.10
CA ILE A 340 8.75 -0.44 -16.55
C ILE A 340 7.31 -0.22 -17.01
N ILE A 341 6.78 1.00 -16.83
CA ILE A 341 5.39 1.35 -17.23
C ILE A 341 5.19 1.08 -18.72
N ALA A 342 6.09 1.58 -19.57
CA ALA A 342 6.03 1.40 -21.02
C ALA A 342 6.11 -0.08 -21.44
N SER A 343 6.92 -0.89 -20.75
CA SER A 343 7.07 -2.32 -21.05
C SER A 343 5.80 -3.12 -20.76
N TRP A 344 5.09 -2.80 -19.67
CA TRP A 344 3.90 -3.52 -19.25
C TRP A 344 2.60 -3.00 -19.85
N GLU A 345 2.55 -1.73 -20.29
CA GLU A 345 1.33 -1.09 -20.80
C GLU A 345 0.59 -1.90 -21.88
N PRO A 346 1.24 -2.45 -22.93
CA PRO A 346 0.53 -3.25 -23.93
C PRO A 346 -0.17 -4.49 -23.34
N TYR A 347 0.41 -5.08 -22.30
CA TYR A 347 -0.12 -6.26 -21.61
C TYR A 347 -1.25 -5.87 -20.67
N ILE A 348 -1.13 -4.73 -19.99
CA ILE A 348 -2.18 -4.16 -19.15
C ILE A 348 -3.41 -3.87 -20.02
N THR A 349 -3.27 -3.11 -21.10
CA THR A 349 -4.39 -2.73 -21.99
C THR A 349 -5.07 -3.97 -22.59
N LYS A 350 -4.28 -4.93 -23.08
CA LYS A 350 -4.80 -6.18 -23.67
C LYS A 350 -5.55 -7.06 -22.66
N SER A 351 -5.16 -7.02 -21.40
CA SER A 351 -5.80 -7.82 -20.35
C SER A 351 -7.04 -7.14 -19.75
N ILE A 352 -7.22 -5.83 -19.95
CA ILE A 352 -8.49 -5.13 -19.62
C ILE A 352 -9.53 -5.45 -20.71
N SER A 353 -9.12 -5.47 -21.98
CA SER A 353 -10.04 -5.67 -23.11
C SER A 353 -10.52 -7.11 -23.33
N LYS A 354 -9.89 -8.11 -22.70
CA LYS A 354 -10.30 -9.53 -22.79
C LYS A 354 -11.10 -9.95 -21.56
N ASP A 355 -12.42 -9.80 -21.67
CA ASP A 355 -13.45 -10.48 -20.87
C ASP A 355 -13.20 -10.48 -19.34
N GLU A 356 -13.60 -9.39 -18.69
CA GLU A 356 -13.58 -9.23 -17.22
C GLU A 356 -14.42 -10.27 -16.45
N THR A 357 -15.21 -11.07 -17.17
CA THR A 357 -16.09 -12.12 -16.64
C THR A 357 -15.34 -13.35 -16.11
N LYS A 358 -14.00 -13.41 -16.24
CA LYS A 358 -13.17 -14.57 -15.88
C LYS A 358 -11.99 -14.23 -14.94
N LEU A 359 -12.13 -13.28 -14.02
CA LEU A 359 -11.16 -13.15 -12.92
C LEU A 359 -11.42 -14.25 -11.89
N THR A 360 -10.45 -15.14 -11.70
CA THR A 360 -10.50 -16.17 -10.64
C THR A 360 -9.90 -15.61 -9.35
N ALA A 361 -10.17 -16.27 -8.22
CA ALA A 361 -9.72 -15.79 -6.92
C ALA A 361 -8.18 -15.80 -6.74
N ASP A 362 -7.47 -16.63 -7.51
CA ASP A 362 -5.99 -16.73 -7.46
C ASP A 362 -5.28 -15.88 -8.54
N ASP A 363 -6.04 -15.04 -9.24
CA ASP A 363 -5.50 -14.22 -10.30
C ASP A 363 -4.63 -13.07 -9.76
N LEU A 364 -3.46 -12.84 -10.35
CA LEU A 364 -2.58 -11.73 -10.01
C LEU A 364 -2.99 -10.42 -10.70
N ARG A 365 -3.96 -10.45 -11.62
CA ARG A 365 -4.47 -9.25 -12.31
C ARG A 365 -4.94 -8.18 -11.33
N PRO A 366 -5.79 -8.42 -10.31
CA PRO A 366 -6.29 -7.37 -9.43
C PRO A 366 -5.18 -6.61 -8.69
N ILE A 367 -4.24 -7.32 -8.06
CA ILE A 367 -3.08 -6.68 -7.40
C ILE A 367 -2.23 -5.91 -8.42
N THR A 368 -2.03 -6.48 -9.62
CA THR A 368 -1.29 -5.81 -10.69
C THR A 368 -1.96 -4.50 -11.12
N ARG A 369 -3.30 -4.45 -11.19
CA ARG A 369 -4.05 -3.24 -11.59
C ARG A 369 -3.94 -2.11 -10.59
N VAL A 370 -4.17 -2.41 -9.31
CA VAL A 370 -4.13 -1.37 -8.27
C VAL A 370 -2.71 -0.85 -8.09
N MET A 371 -1.69 -1.70 -8.21
CA MET A 371 -0.29 -1.28 -8.17
C MET A 371 0.13 -0.53 -9.44
N TYR A 372 -0.39 -0.89 -10.62
CA TYR A 372 -0.19 -0.11 -11.84
C TYR A 372 -0.75 1.30 -11.71
N ALA A 373 -1.95 1.46 -11.15
CA ALA A 373 -2.53 2.76 -10.87
C ALA A 373 -1.60 3.58 -9.97
N SER A 374 -1.14 3.02 -8.84
CA SER A 374 -0.20 3.71 -7.94
C SER A 374 1.18 3.96 -8.57
N ALA A 375 1.62 3.16 -9.53
CA ALA A 375 2.84 3.41 -10.29
C ALA A 375 2.70 4.60 -11.26
N LEU A 376 1.52 4.77 -11.88
CA LEU A 376 1.24 5.92 -12.75
C LEU A 376 1.14 7.22 -11.96
N ILE A 377 0.40 7.19 -10.85
CA ILE A 377 0.18 8.32 -9.96
C ILE A 377 0.31 7.83 -8.50
N PRO A 378 1.51 7.95 -7.89
CA PRO A 378 1.73 7.57 -6.49
C PRO A 378 0.74 8.22 -5.51
N GLY A 379 0.39 9.49 -5.75
CA GLY A 379 -0.71 10.15 -5.08
C GLY A 379 -0.61 10.11 -3.55
N ALA A 380 -1.67 9.63 -2.89
CA ALA A 380 -1.77 9.57 -1.44
C ALA A 380 -0.76 8.63 -0.75
N PHE A 381 0.07 7.88 -1.49
CA PHE A 381 1.25 7.23 -0.93
C PHE A 381 2.38 8.20 -0.58
N CYS A 382 2.44 9.36 -1.24
CA CYS A 382 3.48 10.37 -1.02
C CYS A 382 3.23 11.22 0.23
N MET A 383 4.29 11.44 1.00
CA MET A 383 4.32 12.41 2.09
C MET A 383 3.92 13.80 1.58
N GLY A 384 2.94 14.42 2.23
CA GLY A 384 2.50 15.78 1.94
C GLY A 384 1.51 15.91 0.78
N TYR A 385 1.11 14.80 0.15
CA TYR A 385 0.20 14.85 -1.00
C TYR A 385 -1.20 15.34 -0.65
N LEU A 386 -1.69 15.02 0.56
CA LEU A 386 -2.98 15.45 1.10
C LEU A 386 -2.92 16.77 1.87
N GLY A 387 -1.80 17.50 1.77
CA GLY A 387 -1.55 18.73 2.54
C GLY A 387 -0.45 18.56 3.57
N SER A 388 -0.47 19.36 4.63
CA SER A 388 0.55 19.26 5.69
C SER A 388 0.39 17.94 6.45
N GLU A 389 1.50 17.22 6.65
CA GLU A 389 1.49 15.99 7.43
C GLU A 389 1.55 16.26 8.94
N PRO A 390 0.85 15.46 9.77
CA PRO A 390 0.99 15.51 11.22
C PRO A 390 2.44 15.33 11.65
N LYS A 391 2.87 16.11 12.65
CA LYS A 391 4.27 16.13 13.09
C LYS A 391 4.63 14.84 13.83
N THR A 392 5.55 14.07 13.28
CA THR A 392 6.12 12.88 13.91
C THR A 392 7.17 13.26 14.96
N SER A 393 7.14 12.60 16.11
CA SER A 393 8.20 12.71 17.14
C SER A 393 9.30 11.66 16.89
N PRO A 394 10.59 11.97 17.17
CA PRO A 394 11.72 11.04 17.02
C PRO A 394 11.64 9.76 17.86
#